data_AF-A0A8R7TCJ6-F1
#
_entry.id   AF-A0A8R7TCJ6-F1
#
_cell.length_a   1.000
_cell.length_b   1.000
_cell.length_c   1.000
_cell.angle_alpha   90.00
_cell.angle_beta   90.00
_cell.angle_gamma   90.00
#
_symmetry.space_group_name_H-M   'P 1'
#
loop_
_entity.id
_entity.type
_entity.pdbx_description
1 polymer ?
#
loop_
_entity_poly.entity_id
_entity_poly.type
_entity_poly.pdbx_seq_one_letter_code
_entity_poly.pdbx_strand_id
1 'polypeptide(L)'
;MNVQILALELKFEVRNELKTVSGFLKCFPNLETLYIKSAKVDEQPTGKVSLKFWLEDGPIACIREHMKVVFHELQGSANEIVLLKFIAERAQVLEEMVIVVSVSFNLDVC
;
A
#
# COMPACT_ATOMS: atom_id res chain seq x y z
N MET A 1 -1.92 -21.45 1.02
CA MET A 1 -0.48 -21.16 1.22
C MET A 1 -0.36 -20.36 2.51
N ASN A 2 0.67 -20.57 3.33
CA ASN A 2 0.88 -19.79 4.54
C ASN A 2 1.98 -18.75 4.29
N VAL A 3 1.57 -17.50 4.05
CA VAL A 3 2.47 -16.36 3.85
C VAL A 3 2.21 -15.39 4.98
N GLN A 4 3.22 -15.15 5.81
CA GLN A 4 3.16 -14.21 6.93
C GLN A 4 3.85 -12.88 6.63
N ILE A 5 4.76 -12.86 5.64
CA ILE A 5 5.49 -11.66 5.24
C ILE A 5 5.36 -11.48 3.74
N LEU A 6 4.96 -10.29 3.31
CA LEU A 6 4.85 -9.90 1.91
C LEU A 6 5.61 -8.59 1.70
N ALA A 7 6.47 -8.56 0.70
CA ALA A 7 7.18 -7.35 0.27
C ALA A 7 6.83 -7.03 -1.18
N LEU A 8 6.41 -5.79 -1.43
CA LEU A 8 5.98 -5.31 -2.74
C LEU A 8 6.70 -4.00 -3.08
N GLU A 9 7.24 -3.91 -4.29
CA GLU A 9 7.61 -2.63 -4.90
C GLU A 9 6.49 -2.24 -5.87
N LEU A 10 5.90 -1.06 -5.68
CA LEU A 10 4.65 -0.68 -6.33
C LEU A 10 4.76 0.67 -7.04
N LYS A 11 4.24 0.71 -8.26
CA LYS A 11 3.97 1.96 -8.99
C LYS A 11 2.56 2.45 -8.66
N PHE A 12 2.42 3.37 -7.71
CA PHE A 12 1.10 3.82 -7.22
C PHE A 12 0.25 4.56 -8.25
N GLU A 13 0.85 5.06 -9.33
CA GLU A 13 0.15 5.69 -10.44
C GLU A 13 -0.37 4.67 -11.49
N VAL A 14 -0.05 3.39 -11.32
CA VAL A 14 -0.50 2.28 -12.17
C VAL A 14 -1.64 1.51 -11.48
N ARG A 15 -2.89 1.75 -11.89
CA ARG A 15 -4.09 1.13 -11.27
C ARG A 15 -4.02 -0.39 -11.23
N ASN A 16 -3.43 -1.02 -12.25
CA ASN A 16 -3.31 -2.48 -12.31
C ASN A 16 -2.34 -3.04 -11.25
N GLU A 17 -1.29 -2.30 -10.89
CA GLU A 17 -0.39 -2.70 -9.78
C GLU A 17 -1.15 -2.76 -8.46
N LEU A 18 -2.02 -1.77 -8.22
CA LEU A 18 -2.86 -1.73 -7.03
C LEU A 18 -3.91 -2.85 -7.00
N LYS A 19 -4.38 -3.34 -8.16
CA LYS A 19 -5.24 -4.53 -8.20
C LYS A 19 -4.48 -5.77 -7.75
N THR A 20 -3.21 -5.88 -8.12
CA THR A 20 -2.34 -6.98 -7.69
C THR A 20 -2.17 -7.00 -6.18
N VAL A 21 -1.99 -5.84 -5.54
CA VAL A 21 -1.96 -5.72 -4.07
C VAL A 21 -3.23 -6.28 -3.44
N SER A 22 -4.40 -5.85 -3.93
CA SER A 22 -5.70 -6.34 -3.44
C SER A 22 -5.80 -7.87 -3.57
N GLY A 23 -5.36 -8.43 -4.70
CA GLY A 23 -5.30 -9.88 -4.90
C GLY A 23 -4.43 -10.59 -3.88
N PHE A 24 -3.22 -10.10 -3.62
CA PHE A 24 -2.32 -10.71 -2.64
C PHE A 24 -2.88 -10.68 -1.22
N LEU A 25 -3.43 -9.53 -0.77
CA LEU A 25 -4.00 -9.42 0.56
C LEU A 25 -5.18 -10.39 0.76
N LYS A 26 -5.94 -10.69 -0.29
CA LYS A 26 -7.01 -11.70 -0.25
C LYS A 26 -6.49 -13.14 -0.23
N CYS A 27 -5.39 -13.41 -0.93
CA CYS A 27 -4.82 -14.76 -1.02
C CYS A 27 -4.06 -15.18 0.26
N PHE A 28 -3.65 -14.23 1.10
CA PHE A 28 -2.82 -14.49 2.27
C PHE A 28 -3.54 -14.08 3.56
N PRO A 29 -4.47 -14.91 4.07
CA PRO A 29 -5.29 -14.55 5.24
C PRO A 29 -4.50 -14.41 6.54
N ASN A 30 -3.28 -14.96 6.62
CA ASN A 30 -2.42 -14.90 7.80
C ASN A 30 -1.23 -13.93 7.61
N LEU A 31 -1.35 -12.97 6.71
CA LEU A 31 -0.30 -11.99 6.48
C LEU A 31 -0.14 -11.10 7.72
N GLU A 32 1.02 -11.18 8.36
CA GLU A 32 1.36 -10.43 9.58
C GLU A 32 2.20 -9.19 9.28
N THR A 33 3.04 -9.21 8.25
CA THR A 33 3.90 -8.06 7.89
C THR A 33 3.83 -7.73 6.40
N LEU A 34 3.48 -6.48 6.10
CA LEU A 34 3.45 -5.94 4.75
C LEU A 34 4.53 -4.87 4.59
N TYR A 35 5.52 -5.16 3.76
CA TYR A 35 6.51 -4.20 3.29
C TYR A 35 6.08 -3.65 1.94
N ILE A 36 6.03 -2.33 1.83
CA ILE A 36 5.73 -1.61 0.60
C ILE A 36 6.88 -0.66 0.32
N LYS A 37 7.35 -0.64 -0.93
CA LYS A 37 8.23 0.41 -1.45
C LYS A 37 7.54 1.09 -2.63
N SER A 38 7.43 2.40 -2.58
CA SER A 38 6.86 3.18 -3.69
C SER A 38 7.91 3.43 -4.76
N ALA A 39 7.70 2.88 -5.95
CA ALA A 39 8.56 3.14 -7.11
C ALA A 39 8.19 4.48 -7.76
N LYS A 40 9.21 5.24 -8.17
CA LYS A 40 9.02 6.42 -9.01
C LYS A 40 8.50 6.02 -10.39
N VAL A 41 7.64 6.85 -10.95
CA VAL A 41 7.04 6.63 -12.25
C VAL A 41 7.14 7.92 -13.04
N ASP A 42 7.78 7.86 -14.21
CA ASP A 42 7.84 8.98 -15.15
C ASP A 42 6.64 8.98 -16.12
N GLU A 43 5.83 7.92 -16.10
CA GLU A 43 4.66 7.71 -16.93
C GLU A 43 3.41 8.42 -16.39
N GLN A 44 2.45 8.73 -17.28
CA GLN A 44 1.19 9.35 -16.89
C GLN A 44 0.34 8.42 -16.00
N PRO A 45 -0.31 8.96 -14.94
CA PRO A 45 -1.20 8.18 -14.09
C PRO A 45 -2.32 7.50 -14.88
N THR A 46 -2.49 6.21 -14.66
CA THR A 46 -3.53 5.39 -15.32
C THR A 46 -4.88 5.43 -14.60
N GLY A 47 -4.98 6.19 -13.50
CA GLY A 47 -6.21 6.46 -12.79
C GLY A 47 -6.07 6.55 -11.27
N LYS A 48 -7.01 7.25 -10.63
CA LYS A 48 -7.11 7.33 -9.17
C LYS A 48 -7.87 6.13 -8.60
N VAL A 49 -7.48 5.68 -7.41
CA VAL A 49 -8.23 4.68 -6.64
C VAL A 49 -8.99 5.33 -5.49
N SER A 50 -10.13 4.76 -5.12
CA SER A 50 -10.93 5.17 -3.96
C SER A 50 -10.86 4.10 -2.87
N LEU A 51 -11.33 4.38 -1.65
CA LEU A 51 -11.42 3.33 -0.61
C LEU A 51 -12.28 2.14 -1.05
N LYS A 52 -13.30 2.37 -1.90
CA LYS A 52 -14.17 1.30 -2.42
C LYS A 52 -13.42 0.32 -3.32
N PHE A 53 -12.36 0.76 -4.00
CA PHE A 53 -11.52 -0.08 -4.85
C PHE A 53 -10.99 -1.31 -4.10
N TRP A 54 -10.57 -1.12 -2.84
CA TRP A 54 -10.04 -2.18 -1.99
C TRP A 54 -11.12 -3.15 -1.46
N LEU A 55 -12.40 -2.80 -1.63
CA LEU A 55 -13.55 -3.55 -1.13
C LEU A 55 -14.34 -4.28 -2.23
N GLU A 56 -14.03 -4.04 -3.51
CA GLU A 56 -14.86 -4.46 -4.65
C GLU A 56 -15.06 -5.99 -4.74
N ASP A 57 -14.06 -6.81 -4.37
CA ASP A 57 -14.16 -8.28 -4.42
C ASP A 57 -14.11 -8.95 -3.04
N GLY A 58 -14.84 -8.39 -2.07
CA GLY A 58 -15.06 -9.04 -0.77
C GLY A 58 -14.05 -8.71 0.33
N PRO A 59 -14.23 -9.28 1.53
CA PRO A 59 -13.43 -8.93 2.71
C PRO A 59 -11.98 -9.41 2.57
N ILE A 60 -11.04 -8.58 3.02
CA ILE A 60 -9.63 -8.93 3.14
C ILE A 60 -9.39 -9.46 4.55
N ALA A 61 -9.13 -10.77 4.68
CA ALA A 61 -9.06 -11.46 5.96
C ALA A 61 -7.86 -11.05 6.81
N CYS A 62 -6.67 -10.90 6.22
CA CYS A 62 -5.44 -10.61 6.97
C CYS A 62 -5.44 -9.29 7.73
N ILE A 63 -6.21 -8.31 7.23
CA ILE A 63 -6.34 -7.01 7.87
C ILE A 63 -7.14 -7.12 9.20
N ARG A 64 -7.85 -8.22 9.45
CA ARG A 64 -8.58 -8.41 10.72
C ARG A 64 -7.71 -8.98 11.85
N GLU A 65 -6.51 -9.45 11.54
CA GLU A 65 -5.59 -10.01 12.51
C GLU A 65 -4.52 -8.97 12.88
N HIS A 66 -3.46 -9.44 13.54
CA HIS A 66 -2.27 -8.66 13.85
C HIS A 66 -1.51 -8.31 12.56
N MET A 67 -1.29 -7.01 12.32
CA MET A 67 -0.62 -6.53 11.12
C MET A 67 0.45 -5.48 11.45
N LYS A 68 1.60 -5.61 10.79
CA LYS A 68 2.67 -4.61 10.73
C LYS A 68 2.81 -4.12 9.30
N VAL A 69 2.99 -2.82 9.15
CA VAL A 69 3.17 -2.19 7.83
C VAL A 69 4.42 -1.34 7.84
N VAL A 70 5.27 -1.54 6.84
CA VAL A 70 6.44 -0.70 6.60
C VAL A 70 6.33 -0.15 5.19
N PHE A 71 6.18 1.17 5.07
CA PHE A 71 6.05 1.87 3.81
C PHE A 71 7.30 2.72 3.58
N HIS A 72 8.08 2.36 2.56
CA HIS A 72 9.27 3.08 2.13
C HIS A 72 9.02 3.95 0.92
N GLU A 73 9.76 5.07 0.87
CA GLU A 73 9.78 6.03 -0.22
C GLU A 73 8.41 6.65 -0.52
N LEU A 74 7.59 6.92 0.52
CA LEU A 74 6.29 7.59 0.34
C LEU A 74 6.46 8.92 -0.41
N GLN A 75 5.80 9.06 -1.56
CA GLN A 75 5.93 10.23 -2.43
C GLN A 75 4.83 11.28 -2.20
N GLY A 76 3.78 10.94 -1.44
CA GLY A 76 2.64 11.81 -1.14
C GLY A 76 1.51 11.74 -2.18
N SER A 77 1.52 10.70 -3.03
CA SER A 77 0.49 10.47 -4.04
C SER A 77 -0.87 10.14 -3.40
N ALA A 78 -1.96 10.61 -4.02
CA ALA A 78 -3.31 10.36 -3.51
C ALA A 78 -3.61 8.86 -3.36
N ASN A 79 -3.07 8.02 -4.25
CA ASN A 79 -3.27 6.58 -4.22
C ASN A 79 -2.51 5.92 -3.05
N GLU A 80 -1.31 6.42 -2.72
CA GLU A 80 -0.55 5.98 -1.53
C GLU A 80 -1.32 6.29 -0.24
N ILE A 81 -1.82 7.52 -0.13
CA ILE A 81 -2.59 7.97 1.03
C ILE A 81 -3.89 7.16 1.18
N VAL A 82 -4.56 6.84 0.06
CA VAL A 82 -5.77 6.00 0.08
C VAL A 82 -5.47 4.58 0.55
N LEU A 83 -4.32 3.98 0.19
CA LEU A 83 -3.91 2.67 0.71
C LEU A 83 -3.64 2.73 2.22
N LEU A 84 -2.86 3.70 2.67
CA LEU A 84 -2.55 3.87 4.10
C LEU A 84 -3.83 4.08 4.93
N LYS A 85 -4.74 4.92 4.44
CA LYS A 85 -6.05 5.15 5.05
C LYS A 85 -6.89 3.87 5.07
N PHE A 86 -6.91 3.11 3.98
CA PHE A 86 -7.61 1.84 3.92
C PHE A 86 -7.11 0.86 5.00
N ILE A 87 -5.79 0.71 5.13
CA ILE A 87 -5.19 -0.15 6.16
C ILE A 87 -5.56 0.37 7.55
N ALA A 88 -5.36 1.66 7.83
CA ALA A 88 -5.63 2.25 9.14
C ALA A 88 -7.12 2.16 9.55
N GLU A 89 -8.05 2.27 8.60
CA GLU A 89 -9.49 2.16 8.88
C GLU A 89 -9.99 0.72 9.05
N ARG A 90 -9.29 -0.25 8.46
CA ARG A 90 -9.77 -1.64 8.39
C ARG A 90 -9.01 -2.59 9.28
N ALA A 91 -7.75 -2.27 9.59
CA ALA A 91 -6.92 -3.07 10.47
C ALA A 91 -7.56 -3.14 11.85
N GLN A 92 -7.91 -4.35 12.31
CA GLN A 92 -8.44 -4.50 13.67
C GLN A 92 -7.31 -4.35 14.70
N VAL A 93 -6.13 -4.90 14.38
CA VAL A 93 -4.93 -4.78 15.22
C VAL A 93 -3.74 -4.38 14.35
N LEU A 94 -3.55 -3.07 14.17
CA LEU A 94 -2.34 -2.53 13.56
C LEU A 94 -1.27 -2.35 14.64
N GLU A 95 -0.35 -3.30 14.74
CA GLU A 95 0.71 -3.28 15.76
C GLU A 95 1.73 -2.17 15.49
N GLU A 96 2.07 -1.98 14.22
CA GLU A 96 3.09 -1.03 13.79
C GLU A 96 2.79 -0.53 12.38
N MET A 97 2.95 0.78 12.17
CA MET A 97 2.95 1.39 10.85
C MET A 97 4.12 2.37 10.75
N VAL A 98 5.18 1.93 10.06
CA VAL A 98 6.37 2.74 9.79
C VAL A 98 6.23 3.36 8.40
N ILE A 99 6.39 4.68 8.32
CA ILE A 99 6.35 5.42 7.05
C ILE A 99 7.66 6.18 6.89
N VAL A 100 8.40 5.86 5.84
CA VAL A 100 9.60 6.59 5.43
C VAL A 100 9.28 7.38 4.18
N VAL A 101 9.32 8.70 4.29
CA VAL A 101 8.97 9.63 3.20
C VAL A 101 10.16 9.82 2.28
N SER A 102 9.91 9.86 0.97
CA SER A 102 10.92 10.27 -0.01
C SER A 102 11.16 11.78 0.12
N VAL A 103 12.38 12.18 0.46
CA VAL A 103 12.76 13.60 0.50
C VAL A 103 13.29 14.01 -0.87
N SER A 104 12.50 14.79 -1.60
CA SER A 104 12.95 15.46 -2.82
C SER A 104 13.28 16.91 -2.47
N PHE A 105 14.56 17.23 -2.27
CA PHE A 105 14.99 18.63 -2.22
C PHE A 105 15.05 19.17 -3.66
N ASN A 106 14.15 20.10 -4.00
CA ASN A 106 14.40 20.97 -5.15
C ASN A 106 15.51 21.93 -4.73
N LEU A 107 16.74 21.64 -5.16
CA LEU A 107 17.77 22.67 -5.26
C LEU A 107 17.36 23.56 -6.44
N ASP A 108 16.40 24.45 -6.21
CA ASP A 108 16.25 25.61 -7.08
C ASP A 108 17.56 26.40 -6.97
N VAL A 109 18.36 26.25 -8.02
CA VAL A 109 19.63 26.92 -8.25
C VAL A 109 19.41 28.42 -8.08
N CYS A 110 20.05 29.00 -7.06
CA CYS A 110 20.15 30.46 -6.91
C CYS A 110 20.95 31.07 -8.06
#